data_AF-M1MR19-F1
#
_entry.id   AF-M1MR19-F1
#
_cell.length_a   1.000
_cell.length_b   1.000
_cell.length_c   1.000
_cell.angle_alpha   90.00
_cell.angle_beta   90.00
_cell.angle_gamma   90.00
#
_symmetry.space_group_name_H-M   'P 1'
#
loop_
_entity.id
_entity.type
_entity.pdbx_description
1 polymer ?
#
loop_
_entity_poly.entity_id
_entity_poly.type
_entity_poly.pdbx_seq_one_letter_code
_entity_poly.pdbx_strand_id
1 'polypeptide(L)'
;MSHKSIMRQIRKYEKLKSETEEELKIYEKRLENLLAFKARFISGKEEFDYNINHRRVRAENVGSMSKHIKSGQAYCKGMLEDLTGEKYQMAVKNINSISESIEIVIKCLEEKIEDLKAQIAEYDRIIEDLYDELDRDDD
;
A
#
# COMPACT_ATOMS: atom_id res chain seq x y z
N MET A 1 21.97 31.82 -25.58
CA MET A 1 23.16 31.49 -24.73
C MET A 1 24.35 31.19 -25.67
N SER A 2 25.45 30.52 -25.30
CA SER A 2 26.32 29.92 -26.34
C SER A 2 25.82 28.52 -26.66
N HIS A 3 25.90 28.08 -27.92
CA HIS A 3 25.49 26.74 -28.36
C HIS A 3 26.07 25.63 -27.47
N LYS A 4 27.36 25.73 -27.10
CA LYS A 4 28.01 24.79 -26.17
C LYS A 4 27.40 24.81 -24.76
N SER A 5 26.93 25.97 -24.30
CA SER A 5 26.25 26.11 -23.01
C SER A 5 24.86 25.49 -23.02
N ILE A 6 24.09 25.69 -24.10
CA ILE A 6 22.75 25.11 -24.25
C ILE A 6 22.84 23.59 -24.32
N MET A 7 23.73 23.04 -25.16
CA MET A 7 23.99 21.59 -25.23
C MET A 7 24.43 20.98 -23.89
N ARG A 8 25.13 21.75 -23.04
CA ARG A 8 25.49 21.29 -21.69
C ARG A 8 24.27 21.23 -20.77
N GLN A 9 23.35 22.18 -20.88
CA GLN A 9 22.10 22.18 -20.12
C GLN A 9 21.18 21.03 -20.54
N ILE A 10 21.04 20.78 -21.84
CA ILE A 10 20.26 19.65 -22.37
C ILE A 10 20.76 18.33 -21.75
N ARG A 11 22.06 18.03 -21.86
CA ARG A 11 22.65 16.82 -21.25
C ARG A 11 22.45 16.71 -19.75
N LYS A 12 22.42 17.85 -19.05
CA LYS A 12 22.15 17.88 -17.60
C LYS A 12 20.70 17.46 -17.33
N TYR A 13 19.74 18.01 -18.05
CA TYR A 13 18.32 17.67 -17.87
C TYR A 13 17.98 16.27 -18.37
N GLU A 14 18.59 15.80 -19.45
CA GLU A 14 18.47 14.39 -19.89
C GLU A 14 18.95 13.43 -18.79
N LYS A 15 20.08 13.75 -18.16
CA LYS A 15 20.60 12.96 -17.04
C LYS A 15 19.64 12.97 -15.85
N LEU A 16 19.16 14.14 -15.44
CA LEU A 16 18.19 14.26 -14.34
C LEU A 16 16.91 13.49 -14.64
N LYS A 17 16.38 13.62 -15.86
CA LYS A 17 15.22 12.85 -16.32
C LYS A 17 15.47 11.34 -16.19
N SER A 18 16.59 10.84 -16.69
CA SER A 18 16.94 9.42 -16.60
C SER A 18 17.01 8.94 -15.14
N GLU A 19 17.62 9.71 -14.24
CA GLU A 19 17.71 9.39 -12.81
C GLU A 19 16.31 9.38 -12.16
N THR A 20 15.44 10.34 -12.49
CA THR A 20 14.06 10.42 -12.00
C THR A 20 13.18 9.29 -12.55
N GLU A 21 13.36 8.87 -13.81
CA GLU A 21 12.67 7.71 -14.38
C GLU A 21 13.07 6.39 -13.69
N GLU A 22 14.33 6.24 -13.29
CA GLU A 22 14.77 5.10 -12.50
C GLU A 22 14.14 5.11 -11.10
N GLU A 23 14.09 6.28 -10.44
CA GLU A 23 13.39 6.44 -9.16
C GLU A 23 11.90 6.11 -9.30
N LEU A 24 11.23 6.60 -10.35
CA LEU A 24 9.83 6.32 -10.63
C LEU A 24 9.55 4.82 -10.72
N LYS A 25 10.37 4.07 -11.47
CA LYS A 25 10.23 2.60 -11.59
C LYS A 25 10.34 1.90 -10.24
N ILE A 26 11.21 2.38 -9.35
CA ILE A 26 11.36 1.83 -8.00
C ILE A 26 10.08 2.05 -7.18
N TYR A 27 9.52 3.26 -7.22
CA TYR A 27 8.30 3.59 -6.49
C TYR A 27 7.06 2.87 -7.04
N GLU A 28 6.91 2.77 -8.36
CA GLU A 28 5.84 1.99 -9.00
C GLU A 28 5.91 0.51 -8.59
N LYS A 29 7.11 -0.08 -8.59
CA LYS A 29 7.31 -1.46 -8.11
C LYS A 29 7.01 -1.62 -6.62
N ARG A 30 7.33 -0.62 -5.79
CA ARG A 30 6.97 -0.65 -4.35
C ARG A 30 5.45 -0.61 -4.15
N LEU A 31 4.75 0.23 -4.91
CA LEU A 31 3.29 0.32 -4.89
C LEU A 31 2.66 -1.01 -5.33
N GLU A 32 3.13 -1.60 -6.43
CA GLU A 32 2.67 -2.92 -6.90
C GLU A 32 2.82 -3.99 -5.81
N ASN A 33 3.99 -4.08 -5.19
CA ASN A 33 4.23 -5.03 -4.09
C ASN A 33 3.32 -4.79 -2.88
N LEU A 34 3.05 -3.52 -2.54
CA LEU A 34 2.17 -3.17 -1.45
C LEU A 34 0.71 -3.52 -1.75
N LEU A 35 0.25 -3.32 -2.98
CA LEU A 35 -1.08 -3.73 -3.43
C LEU A 35 -1.24 -5.26 -3.39
N ALA A 36 -0.22 -6.00 -3.83
CA ALA A 36 -0.20 -7.46 -3.74
C ALA A 36 -0.18 -7.95 -2.27
N PHE A 37 0.52 -7.24 -1.38
CA PHE A 37 0.47 -7.49 0.05
C PHE A 37 -0.91 -7.20 0.64
N LYS A 38 -1.52 -6.06 0.29
CA LYS A 38 -2.87 -5.67 0.72
C LYS A 38 -3.90 -6.74 0.35
N ALA A 39 -3.87 -7.25 -0.87
CA ALA A 39 -4.77 -8.31 -1.30
C ALA A 39 -4.66 -9.58 -0.43
N ARG A 40 -3.42 -10.03 -0.16
CA ARG A 40 -3.17 -11.18 0.73
C ARG A 40 -3.61 -10.91 2.17
N PHE A 41 -3.38 -9.69 2.65
CA PHE A 41 -3.78 -9.26 3.98
C PHE A 41 -5.30 -9.27 4.14
N ILE A 42 -6.04 -8.75 3.15
CA ILE A 42 -7.51 -8.78 3.14
C ILE A 42 -8.03 -10.22 3.15
N SER A 43 -7.47 -11.10 2.31
CA SER A 43 -7.85 -12.51 2.31
C SER A 43 -7.61 -13.18 3.67
N GLY A 44 -6.47 -12.90 4.32
CA GLY A 44 -6.19 -13.39 5.66
C GLY A 44 -7.15 -12.85 6.73
N LYS A 45 -7.58 -11.59 6.60
CA LYS A 45 -8.61 -10.99 7.47
C LYS A 45 -9.97 -11.67 7.29
N GLU A 46 -10.39 -11.92 6.06
CA GLU A 46 -11.64 -12.63 5.76
C GLU A 46 -11.62 -14.05 6.32
N GLU A 47 -10.50 -14.76 6.21
CA GLU A 47 -10.33 -16.10 6.79
C GLU A 47 -10.38 -16.05 8.33
N PHE A 48 -9.74 -15.05 8.94
CA PHE A 48 -9.82 -14.81 10.38
C PHE A 48 -11.27 -14.59 10.83
N ASP A 49 -11.99 -13.68 10.17
CA ASP A 49 -13.38 -13.35 10.49
C ASP A 49 -14.31 -14.56 10.31
N TYR A 50 -14.11 -15.34 9.23
CA TYR A 50 -14.82 -16.59 8.99
C TYR A 50 -14.61 -17.59 10.11
N ASN A 51 -13.36 -17.82 10.51
CA ASN A 51 -13.00 -18.77 11.56
C ASN A 51 -13.59 -18.37 12.92
N ILE A 52 -13.57 -17.07 13.24
CA ILE A 52 -14.17 -16.51 14.44
C ILE A 52 -15.69 -16.72 14.44
N ASN A 53 -16.36 -16.40 13.34
CA ASN A 53 -17.80 -16.58 13.23
C ASN A 53 -18.19 -18.06 13.34
N HIS A 54 -17.44 -18.96 12.69
CA HIS A 54 -17.68 -20.40 12.75
C HIS A 54 -17.50 -20.95 14.19
N ARG A 55 -16.46 -20.52 14.90
CA ARG A 55 -16.24 -20.89 16.32
C ARG A 55 -17.37 -20.38 17.21
N ARG A 56 -17.85 -19.15 16.98
CA ARG A 56 -18.97 -18.56 17.71
C ARG A 56 -20.25 -19.38 17.53
N VAL A 57 -20.63 -19.69 16.30
CA VAL A 57 -21.80 -20.53 16.00
C VAL A 57 -21.68 -21.90 16.66
N ARG A 58 -20.49 -22.52 16.63
CA ARG A 58 -20.25 -23.79 17.33
C ARG A 58 -20.42 -23.68 18.84
N ALA A 59 -19.91 -22.62 19.46
CA ALA A 59 -20.07 -22.37 20.89
C ALA A 59 -21.55 -22.18 21.26
N GLU A 60 -22.29 -21.40 20.48
CA GLU A 60 -23.74 -21.19 20.65
C GLU A 60 -24.51 -22.51 20.54
N ASN A 61 -24.21 -23.34 19.54
CA ASN A 61 -24.82 -24.66 19.35
C ASN A 61 -24.55 -25.59 20.54
N VAL A 62 -23.29 -25.72 20.97
CA VAL A 62 -22.93 -26.55 22.15
C VAL A 62 -23.65 -26.01 23.39
N GLY A 63 -23.73 -24.70 23.56
CA GLY A 63 -24.39 -24.05 24.70
C GLY A 63 -25.88 -24.35 24.74
N SER A 64 -26.54 -24.35 23.59
CA SER A 64 -27.96 -24.67 23.46
C SER A 64 -28.27 -26.13 23.85
N MET A 65 -27.40 -27.07 23.44
CA MET A 65 -27.54 -28.51 23.71
C MET A 65 -27.10 -28.90 25.14
N SER A 66 -26.22 -28.10 25.74
CA SER A 66 -25.58 -28.41 27.02
C SER A 66 -26.11 -27.60 28.19
N LYS A 67 -27.34 -27.05 28.08
CA LYS A 67 -27.96 -26.23 29.15
C LYS A 67 -27.90 -26.86 30.54
N HIS A 68 -27.91 -28.20 30.62
CA HIS A 68 -27.82 -28.96 31.88
C HIS A 68 -26.53 -29.79 32.02
N ILE A 69 -25.58 -29.68 31.08
CA ILE A 69 -24.33 -30.45 31.06
C ILE A 69 -23.16 -29.53 31.41
N LYS A 70 -22.60 -29.67 32.62
CA LYS A 70 -21.51 -28.82 33.14
C LYS A 70 -20.30 -28.73 32.21
N SER A 71 -19.89 -29.83 31.58
CA SER A 71 -18.75 -29.86 30.66
C SER A 71 -19.00 -29.02 29.40
N GLY A 72 -20.23 -29.06 28.85
CA GLY A 72 -20.59 -28.22 27.71
C GLY A 72 -20.73 -26.75 28.07
N GLN A 73 -21.20 -26.42 29.28
CA GLN A 73 -21.18 -25.04 29.79
C GLN A 73 -19.75 -24.49 29.93
N ALA A 74 -18.82 -25.28 30.47
CA ALA A 74 -17.41 -24.90 30.61
C ALA A 74 -16.73 -24.68 29.25
N TYR A 75 -17.01 -25.54 28.27
CA TYR A 75 -16.53 -25.37 26.89
C TYR A 75 -17.02 -24.05 26.28
N CYS A 76 -18.31 -23.75 26.40
CA CYS A 76 -18.87 -22.52 25.83
C CYS A 76 -18.27 -21.27 26.45
N LYS A 77 -18.08 -21.28 27.78
CA LYS A 77 -17.45 -20.16 28.48
C LYS A 77 -16.03 -19.91 28.00
N GLY A 78 -15.20 -20.96 27.93
CA GLY A 78 -13.82 -20.83 27.44
C GLY A 78 -13.75 -20.36 25.99
N MET A 79 -14.62 -20.90 25.12
CA MET A 79 -14.67 -20.47 23.72
C MET A 79 -15.14 -19.01 23.59
N LEU A 80 -16.10 -18.55 24.40
CA LEU A 80 -16.50 -17.15 24.41
C LEU A 80 -15.38 -16.24 24.90
N GLU A 81 -14.62 -16.63 25.94
CA GLU A 81 -13.44 -15.90 26.39
C GLU A 81 -12.39 -15.77 25.29
N ASP A 82 -12.15 -16.82 24.48
CA ASP A 82 -11.26 -16.75 23.33
C ASP A 82 -11.78 -15.83 22.20
N LEU A 83 -13.10 -15.71 22.05
CA LEU A 83 -13.75 -14.94 20.99
C LEU A 83 -14.04 -13.47 21.36
N THR A 84 -14.09 -13.13 22.64
CA THR A 84 -14.41 -11.76 23.10
C THR A 84 -13.37 -11.19 24.05
N GLY A 85 -12.42 -12.00 24.50
CA GLY A 85 -11.39 -11.61 25.46
C GLY A 85 -10.32 -10.68 24.87
N GLU A 86 -9.43 -10.24 25.75
CA GLU A 86 -8.40 -9.24 25.46
C GLU A 86 -7.50 -9.63 24.27
N LYS A 87 -7.13 -10.91 24.16
CA LYS A 87 -6.30 -11.40 23.05
C LYS A 87 -6.98 -11.23 21.70
N TYR A 88 -8.28 -11.51 21.61
CA TYR A 88 -9.07 -11.30 20.39
C TYR A 88 -9.18 -9.81 20.07
N GLN A 89 -9.55 -8.99 21.05
CA GLN A 89 -9.67 -7.55 20.87
C GLN A 89 -8.35 -6.92 20.40
N MET A 90 -7.23 -7.37 20.96
CA MET A 90 -5.90 -6.94 20.53
C MET A 90 -5.57 -7.39 19.10
N ALA A 91 -5.91 -8.62 18.73
CA ALA A 91 -5.74 -9.10 17.35
C ALA A 91 -6.54 -8.27 16.34
N VAL A 92 -7.83 -8.01 16.62
CA VAL A 92 -8.69 -7.17 15.77
C VAL A 92 -8.16 -5.74 15.66
N LYS A 93 -7.74 -5.15 16.78
CA LYS A 93 -7.13 -3.82 16.80
C LYS A 93 -5.88 -3.76 15.92
N ASN A 94 -5.01 -4.77 16.02
CA ASN A 94 -3.80 -4.84 15.21
C ASN A 94 -4.12 -5.01 13.72
N ILE A 95 -5.09 -5.85 13.37
CA ILE A 95 -5.54 -6.03 11.98
C ILE A 95 -6.03 -4.70 11.41
N ASN A 96 -6.87 -3.97 12.14
CA ASN A 96 -7.39 -2.68 11.67
C ASN A 96 -6.28 -1.62 11.56
N SER A 97 -5.39 -1.54 12.54
CA SER A 97 -4.23 -0.63 12.51
C SER A 97 -3.31 -0.90 11.32
N ILE A 98 -3.02 -2.18 11.03
CA ILE A 98 -2.22 -2.56 9.85
C ILE A 98 -2.96 -2.18 8.57
N SER A 99 -4.28 -2.42 8.50
CA SER A 99 -5.09 -2.04 7.34
C SER A 99 -5.02 -0.54 7.07
N GLU A 100 -5.19 0.29 8.09
CA GLU A 100 -5.08 1.75 7.98
C GLU A 100 -3.67 2.18 7.55
N SER A 101 -2.64 1.56 8.13
CA SER A 101 -1.25 1.84 7.79
C SER A 101 -0.94 1.53 6.33
N ILE A 102 -1.47 0.43 5.79
CA ILE A 102 -1.33 0.08 4.37
C ILE A 102 -1.93 1.17 3.48
N GLU A 103 -3.15 1.65 3.78
CA GLU A 103 -3.80 2.71 2.99
C GLU A 103 -3.01 4.02 3.01
N ILE A 104 -2.47 4.40 4.17
CA ILE A 104 -1.65 5.60 4.30
C ILE A 104 -0.42 5.50 3.41
N VAL A 105 0.29 4.36 3.45
CA VAL A 105 1.50 4.16 2.65
C VAL A 105 1.18 4.12 1.15
N ILE A 106 0.05 3.53 0.75
CA ILE A 106 -0.40 3.54 -0.65
C ILE A 106 -0.54 4.99 -1.14
N LYS A 107 -1.27 5.84 -0.40
CA LYS A 107 -1.46 7.24 -0.79
C LYS A 107 -0.15 8.00 -0.91
N CYS A 108 0.76 7.84 0.06
CA CYS A 108 2.07 8.48 0.01
C CYS A 108 2.90 8.02 -1.21
N LEU A 109 2.79 6.75 -1.60
CA LEU A 109 3.46 6.23 -2.79
C LEU A 109 2.83 6.79 -4.07
N GLU A 110 1.50 6.86 -4.15
CA GLU A 110 0.77 7.44 -5.28
C GLU A 110 1.13 8.92 -5.48
N GLU A 111 1.10 9.72 -4.42
CA GLU A 111 1.51 11.13 -4.44
C GLU A 111 2.96 11.29 -4.94
N LYS A 112 3.89 10.49 -4.40
CA LYS A 112 5.30 10.54 -4.82
C LYS A 112 5.48 10.12 -6.29
N ILE A 113 4.70 9.17 -6.78
CA ILE A 113 4.72 8.74 -8.19
C ILE A 113 4.21 9.87 -9.09
N GLU A 114 3.14 10.55 -8.70
CA GLU A 114 2.60 11.70 -9.43
C GLU A 114 3.62 12.86 -9.49
N ASP A 115 4.26 13.18 -8.36
CA ASP A 115 5.32 14.19 -8.29
C ASP A 115 6.49 13.87 -9.23
N LEU A 116 6.95 12.62 -9.25
CA LEU A 116 8.04 12.18 -10.13
C LEU A 116 7.63 12.28 -11.61
N LYS A 117 6.39 11.90 -11.95
CA LYS A 117 5.85 12.03 -13.32
C LYS A 117 5.79 13.50 -13.75
N ALA A 118 5.37 14.39 -12.86
CA ALA A 118 5.35 15.83 -13.12
C ALA A 118 6.76 16.39 -13.33
N GLN A 119 7.75 15.96 -12.53
CA GLN A 119 9.14 16.35 -12.70
C GLN A 119 9.73 15.89 -14.04
N ILE A 120 9.44 14.66 -14.46
CA ILE A 120 9.87 14.15 -15.77
C ILE A 120 9.28 14.99 -16.91
N ALA A 121 7.98 15.29 -16.86
CA ALA A 121 7.31 16.11 -17.86
C ALA A 121 7.89 17.54 -17.92
N GLU A 122 8.25 18.12 -16.77
CA GLU A 122 8.91 19.41 -16.70
C GLU A 122 10.31 19.37 -17.33
N TYR A 123 11.09 18.31 -17.09
CA TYR A 123 12.39 18.15 -17.75
C TYR A 123 12.25 18.00 -19.26
N ASP A 124 11.26 17.25 -19.73
CA ASP A 124 10.99 17.12 -21.16
C ASP A 124 10.69 18.47 -21.81
N ARG A 125 9.83 19.28 -21.19
CA ARG A 125 9.53 20.63 -21.68
C ARG A 125 10.78 21.51 -21.72
N ILE A 126 11.59 21.50 -20.66
CA ILE A 126 12.83 22.30 -20.63
C ILE A 126 13.80 21.86 -21.72
N ILE A 127 13.92 20.56 -21.97
CA ILE A 127 14.79 20.02 -23.03
C ILE A 127 14.29 20.48 -24.40
N GLU A 128 12.99 20.39 -24.66
CA GLU A 128 12.36 20.87 -25.90
C GLU A 128 12.60 22.37 -26.13
N ASP A 129 12.35 23.21 -25.10
CA ASP A 129 12.60 24.66 -25.15
C ASP A 129 14.08 24.98 -25.47
N LEU A 130 15.02 24.19 -24.95
CA LEU A 130 16.45 24.35 -25.21
C LEU A 130 16.85 23.91 -26.62
N TYR A 131 16.20 22.89 -27.18
CA TYR A 131 16.40 22.50 -28.58
C TYR A 131 15.85 23.58 -29.53
N ASP A 132 14.67 24.13 -29.22
CA ASP A 132 14.12 25.27 -29.97
C ASP A 132 15.02 26.51 -29.94
N GLU A 133 15.74 26.76 -28.82
CA GLU A 133 16.72 27.86 -28.74
C GLU A 133 17.96 27.58 -29.62
N LEU A 134 18.41 26.33 -29.72
CA LEU A 134 19.53 25.95 -30.59
C LEU A 134 19.21 26.15 -32.07
N ASP A 135 18.02 25.71 -32.50
CA ASP A 135 17.61 25.78 -33.89
C ASP A 135 17.45 27.24 -34.37
N ARG A 136 17.14 28.18 -33.47
CA ARG A 136 17.03 29.62 -33.78
C ARG A 136 18.38 30.35 -33.84
N ASP A 137 19.42 29.83 -33.17
CA ASP A 137 20.76 30.42 -33.17
C ASP A 137 21.58 30.02 -34.42
N ASP A 138 21.13 29.02 -35.20
CA ASP A 138 21.77 28.52 -36.43
C ASP A 138 21.20 29.16 -37.73
N ASP A 139 20.14 29.99 -37.65
CA ASP A 139 19.54 30.80 -38.73
C ASP A 139 20.05 32.27 -38.76
#